data_AF-A0A536VIB7-F1
#
_entry.id   AF-A0A536VIB7-F1
#
_cell.length_a   1.000
_cell.length_b   1.000
_cell.length_c   1.000
_cell.angle_alpha   90.00
_cell.angle_beta   90.00
_cell.angle_gamma   90.00
#
_symmetry.space_group_name_H-M   'P 1'
#
loop_
_entity.id
_entity.type
_entity.pdbx_description
1 polymer ?
#
loop_
_entity_poly.entity_id
_entity_poly.type
_entity_poly.pdbx_seq_one_letter_code
_entity_poly.pdbx_strand_id
1 'polypeptide(L)'
;MNSKGGIVIVESDDLIRELLQRWLGEAGYGVILPAKDHNPGLVMPQLVIADISSPDSAETTIKELAAAYSAPILALSARFRQGLGGSEAAAHRLHVCKVLPKPFSREELLYAVGESIEHP
;
A
#
# COMPACT_ATOMS: atom_id res chain seq x y z
N MET A 1 -10.34 -21.85 5.67
CA MET A 1 -9.19 -20.94 5.50
C MET A 1 -9.73 -19.54 5.59
N ASN A 2 -9.57 -18.86 6.73
CA ASN A 2 -9.94 -17.45 6.84
C ASN A 2 -8.90 -16.67 6.05
N SER A 3 -9.24 -16.26 4.82
CA SER A 3 -8.41 -15.30 4.09
C SER A 3 -8.31 -14.07 4.97
N LYS A 4 -7.09 -13.64 5.31
CA LYS A 4 -6.88 -12.27 5.79
C LYS A 4 -7.46 -11.36 4.69
N GLY A 5 -8.14 -10.28 5.10
CA GLY A 5 -8.97 -9.48 4.19
C GLY A 5 -8.18 -8.94 2.99
N GLY A 6 -8.92 -8.45 2.00
CA GLY A 6 -8.32 -8.08 0.72
C GLY A 6 -7.39 -6.87 0.81
N ILE A 7 -6.24 -6.94 0.15
CA ILE A 7 -5.30 -5.84 -0.03
C ILE A 7 -5.41 -5.36 -1.48
N VAL A 8 -5.64 -4.06 -1.67
CA VAL A 8 -5.60 -3.44 -3.00
C VAL A 8 -4.17 -3.02 -3.31
N ILE A 9 -3.68 -3.31 -4.51
CA ILE A 9 -2.36 -2.88 -4.97
C ILE A 9 -2.53 -1.90 -6.13
N VAL A 10 -2.07 -0.66 -5.94
CA VAL A 10 -1.99 0.38 -6.96
C VAL A 10 -0.51 0.54 -7.32
N GLU A 11 -0.07 -0.22 -8.31
CA GLU A 11 1.31 -0.22 -8.81
C GLU A 11 1.26 -0.24 -10.34
N SER A 12 1.97 0.71 -10.95
CA SER A 12 1.99 0.93 -12.40
C SER A 12 2.92 -0.05 -13.11
N ASP A 13 3.96 -0.50 -12.43
CA ASP A 13 4.89 -1.50 -12.95
C ASP A 13 4.32 -2.91 -12.76
N ASP A 14 4.02 -3.59 -13.87
CA ASP A 14 3.42 -4.92 -13.87
C ASP A 14 4.29 -5.96 -13.15
N LEU A 15 5.62 -5.87 -13.29
CA LEU A 15 6.56 -6.81 -12.68
C LEU A 15 6.63 -6.62 -11.16
N ILE A 16 6.66 -5.36 -10.69
CA ILE A 16 6.59 -5.07 -9.25
C ILE A 16 5.23 -5.51 -8.70
N ARG A 17 4.13 -5.23 -9.42
CA ARG A 17 2.79 -5.60 -8.98
C ARG A 17 2.62 -7.12 -8.86
N GLU A 18 3.14 -7.90 -9.80
CA GLU A 18 3.15 -9.36 -9.74
C GLU A 18 4.00 -9.89 -8.57
N LEU A 19 5.15 -9.27 -8.32
CA LEU A 19 6.02 -9.61 -7.19
C LEU A 19 5.30 -9.40 -5.85
N LEU A 20 4.67 -8.24 -5.67
CA LEU A 20 3.89 -7.91 -4.46
C LEU A 20 2.73 -8.90 -4.28
N GLN A 21 1.98 -9.18 -5.35
CA GLN A 21 0.89 -10.16 -5.33
C GLN A 21 1.36 -11.52 -4.83
N ARG A 22 2.48 -12.00 -5.37
CA ARG A 22 3.07 -13.28 -4.99
C ARG A 22 3.47 -13.29 -3.52
N TRP A 23 4.20 -12.28 -3.05
CA TRP A 23 4.66 -12.22 -1.67
C TRP A 23 3.51 -12.17 -0.66
N LEU A 24 2.47 -11.39 -0.96
CA LEU A 24 1.28 -11.26 -0.12
C LEU A 24 0.43 -12.53 -0.14
N GLY A 25 0.23 -13.14 -1.32
CA GLY A 25 -0.50 -14.39 -1.48
C GLY A 25 0.18 -15.55 -0.76
N GLU A 26 1.49 -15.69 -0.88
CA GLU A 26 2.28 -16.70 -0.15
C GLU A 26 2.23 -16.47 1.39
N ALA A 27 1.97 -15.24 1.85
CA ALA A 27 1.77 -14.91 3.26
C ALA A 27 0.30 -15.07 3.73
N GLY A 28 -0.61 -15.46 2.85
CA GLY A 28 -2.03 -15.71 3.17
C GLY A 28 -2.95 -14.49 3.11
N TYR A 29 -2.50 -13.38 2.51
CA TYR A 29 -3.36 -12.23 2.22
C TYR A 29 -4.10 -12.42 0.89
N GLY A 30 -5.38 -12.05 0.86
CA GLY A 30 -6.11 -11.93 -0.41
C GLY A 30 -5.67 -10.64 -1.11
N VAL A 31 -5.37 -10.69 -2.41
CA VAL A 31 -5.07 -9.49 -3.19
C VAL A 31 -6.24 -9.17 -4.11
N ILE A 32 -6.71 -7.92 -4.06
CA ILE A 32 -7.76 -7.37 -4.91
C ILE A 32 -7.09 -6.50 -5.96
N LEU A 33 -7.31 -6.82 -7.24
CA LEU A 33 -6.92 -5.93 -8.32
C LEU A 33 -7.89 -4.75 -8.36
N PRO A 34 -7.40 -3.50 -8.43
CA PRO A 34 -8.28 -2.35 -8.57
C PRO A 34 -9.12 -2.51 -9.84
N ALA A 35 -10.45 -2.40 -9.72
CA ALA A 35 -11.30 -2.27 -10.88
C ALA A 35 -10.87 -1.04 -11.68
N LYS A 36 -11.05 -1.04 -13.01
CA LYS A 36 -10.70 0.10 -13.88
C LYS A 36 -11.30 1.43 -13.42
N ASP A 37 -12.38 1.40 -12.65
CA ASP A 37 -13.11 2.57 -12.13
C ASP A 37 -12.92 2.77 -10.62
N HIS A 38 -11.97 2.07 -10.00
CA HIS A 38 -11.77 2.03 -8.54
C HIS A 38 -13.03 1.71 -7.72
N ASN A 39 -14.08 1.16 -8.35
CA ASN A 39 -15.31 0.82 -7.66
C ASN A 39 -15.02 -0.37 -6.72
N PRO A 40 -15.05 -0.18 -5.39
CA PRO A 40 -14.90 -1.29 -4.49
C PRO A 40 -16.12 -2.18 -4.71
N GLY A 41 -15.92 -3.34 -5.32
CA GLY A 41 -16.94 -4.39 -5.29
C GLY A 41 -17.31 -4.73 -3.84
N LEU A 42 -18.15 -5.76 -3.65
CA LEU A 42 -18.69 -6.20 -2.36
C LEU A 42 -17.67 -6.44 -1.21
N VAL A 43 -16.36 -6.36 -1.47
CA VAL A 43 -15.27 -6.57 -0.52
C VAL A 43 -14.59 -5.24 -0.20
N MET A 44 -14.75 -4.76 1.04
CA MET A 44 -13.95 -3.65 1.56
C MET A 44 -12.52 -4.13 1.82
N PRO A 45 -11.49 -3.48 1.26
CA PRO A 45 -10.11 -3.86 1.53
C PRO A 45 -9.71 -3.51 2.96
N GLN A 46 -8.77 -4.26 3.53
CA GLN A 46 -8.16 -3.95 4.83
C GLN A 46 -6.97 -3.00 4.70
N LEU A 47 -6.38 -2.92 3.51
CA LEU A 47 -5.23 -2.08 3.23
C LEU A 47 -5.18 -1.74 1.73
N VAL A 48 -4.74 -0.52 1.43
CA VAL A 48 -4.33 -0.12 0.08
C VAL A 48 -2.82 0.06 0.07
N ILE A 49 -2.13 -0.63 -0.81
CA ILE A 49 -0.71 -0.42 -1.07
C ILE A 49 -0.58 0.41 -2.34
N ALA A 50 0.05 1.57 -2.26
CA ALA A 50 0.16 2.51 -3.37
C ALA A 50 1.61 2.83 -3.69
N ASP A 51 2.03 2.63 -4.94
CA ASP A 51 3.30 3.19 -5.43
C ASP A 51 3.18 4.69 -5.65
N ILE A 52 4.10 5.41 -5.03
CA ILE A 52 4.24 6.86 -5.14
C ILE A 52 5.58 7.15 -5.80
N SER A 53 5.54 7.23 -7.12
CA SER A 53 6.71 7.42 -7.97
C SER A 53 7.23 8.87 -7.94
N SER A 54 6.36 9.85 -7.64
CA SER A 54 6.71 11.27 -7.53
C SER A 54 6.08 11.93 -6.29
N PRO A 55 6.82 12.79 -5.54
CA PRO A 55 6.27 13.61 -4.46
C PRO A 55 5.20 14.59 -4.94
N ASP A 56 5.28 15.04 -6.19
CA ASP A 56 4.40 16.08 -6.73
C ASP A 56 2.99 15.56 -7.00
N SER A 57 2.87 14.27 -7.37
CA SER A 57 1.59 13.60 -7.57
C SER A 57 1.09 12.86 -6.33
N ALA A 58 1.95 12.69 -5.32
CA ALA A 58 1.67 11.88 -4.13
C ALA A 58 0.37 12.26 -3.43
N GLU A 59 0.18 13.56 -3.16
CA GLU A 59 -1.01 14.03 -2.45
C GLU A 59 -2.30 13.80 -3.24
N THR A 60 -2.27 14.01 -4.55
CA THR A 60 -3.44 13.81 -5.42
C THR A 60 -3.80 12.33 -5.48
N THR A 61 -2.82 11.46 -5.75
CA THR A 61 -3.03 10.01 -5.79
C THR A 61 -3.57 9.49 -4.45
N ILE A 62 -3.02 9.96 -3.33
CA ILE A 62 -3.47 9.52 -2.01
C ILE A 62 -4.89 10.00 -1.71
N LYS A 63 -5.24 11.24 -2.08
CA LYS A 63 -6.61 11.76 -1.93
C LYS A 63 -7.61 10.96 -2.76
N GLU A 64 -7.26 10.61 -3.99
CA GLU A 64 -8.09 9.77 -4.86
C GLU A 64 -8.30 8.37 -4.26
N LEU A 65 -7.23 7.75 -3.76
CA LEU A 65 -7.30 6.44 -3.12
C LEU A 65 -8.09 6.47 -1.82
N ALA A 66 -7.91 7.49 -0.99
CA ALA A 66 -8.66 7.67 0.26
C ALA A 66 -10.15 7.95 0.00
N ALA A 67 -10.49 8.60 -1.12
CA ALA A 67 -11.88 8.78 -1.54
C ALA A 67 -12.50 7.49 -2.10
N ALA A 68 -11.70 6.64 -2.76
CA ALA A 68 -12.16 5.38 -3.33
C ALA A 68 -12.26 4.24 -2.31
N TYR A 69 -11.39 4.23 -1.29
CA TYR A 69 -11.29 3.13 -0.33
C TYR A 69 -11.32 3.67 1.11
N SER A 70 -12.22 3.13 1.92
CA SER A 70 -12.28 3.39 3.37
C SER A 70 -11.28 2.53 4.16
N ALA A 71 -10.04 2.44 3.68
CA ALA A 71 -8.98 1.59 4.24
C ALA A 71 -7.67 2.40 4.41
N PRO A 72 -6.82 2.01 5.37
CA PRO A 72 -5.50 2.62 5.53
C PRO A 72 -4.66 2.47 4.25
N ILE A 73 -3.76 3.43 4.01
CA ILE A 73 -2.89 3.45 2.84
C ILE A 73 -1.44 3.26 3.29
N LEU A 74 -0.78 2.23 2.78
CA LEU A 74 0.66 2.02 2.86
C LEU A 74 1.30 2.53 1.55
N ALA A 75 2.07 3.62 1.65
CA ALA A 75 2.75 4.18 0.48
C ALA A 75 4.12 3.55 0.27
N LEU A 76 4.43 3.15 -0.97
CA LEU A 76 5.75 2.69 -1.40
C LEU A 76 6.42 3.81 -2.20
N SER A 77 7.68 4.16 -1.93
CA SER A 77 8.37 5.15 -2.78
C SER A 77 9.88 5.06 -2.73
N ALA A 78 10.53 5.27 -3.87
CA ALA A 78 11.99 5.34 -3.97
C ALA A 78 12.60 6.67 -3.50
N ARG A 79 11.80 7.72 -3.27
CA ARG A 79 12.30 9.08 -2.99
C ARG A 79 12.21 9.49 -1.52
N PHE A 80 11.61 8.66 -0.66
CA PHE A 80 11.70 8.89 0.79
C PHE A 80 13.07 8.46 1.30
N ARG A 81 13.71 9.33 2.08
CA ARG A 81 15.02 9.05 2.68
C ARG A 81 14.88 7.83 3.59
N GLN A 82 15.72 6.83 3.34
CA GLN A 82 15.90 5.65 4.18
C GLN A 82 16.23 6.09 5.62
N GLY A 83 15.37 5.73 6.57
CA GLY A 83 15.49 6.08 7.99
C GLY A 83 14.12 6.31 8.66
N LEU A 84 13.95 5.78 9.88
CA LEU A 84 12.67 5.75 10.62
C LEU A 84 12.00 7.14 10.70
N GLY A 85 12.75 8.19 11.04
CA GLY A 85 12.21 9.55 11.14
C GLY A 85 11.84 10.20 9.79
N GLY A 86 12.42 9.71 8.68
CA GLY A 86 12.08 10.17 7.33
C GLY A 86 10.75 9.60 6.84
N SER A 87 10.48 8.32 7.16
CA SER A 87 9.24 7.64 6.81
C SER A 87 8.04 8.14 7.61
N GLU A 88 8.19 8.41 8.91
CA GLU A 88 7.10 8.95 9.73
C GLU A 88 6.71 10.37 9.32
N ALA A 89 7.69 11.26 9.12
CA ALA A 89 7.42 12.62 8.64
C ALA A 89 6.76 12.63 7.25
N ALA A 90 7.16 11.70 6.38
CA ALA A 90 6.52 11.51 5.08
C ALA A 90 5.07 11.00 5.22
N ALA A 91 4.85 10.03 6.12
CA ALA A 91 3.52 9.46 6.38
C ALA A 91 2.55 10.54 6.89
N HIS A 92 2.98 11.35 7.87
CA HIS A 92 2.21 12.47 8.37
C HIS A 92 1.89 13.52 7.31
N ARG A 93 2.89 13.91 6.49
CA ARG A 93 2.68 14.89 5.43
C ARG A 93 1.66 14.42 4.39
N LEU A 94 1.69 13.12 4.11
CA LEU A 94 0.85 12.50 3.10
C LEU A 94 -0.49 11.97 3.64
N HIS A 95 -0.73 12.03 4.95
CA HIS A 95 -1.91 11.46 5.60
C HIS A 95 -2.11 9.97 5.30
N VAL A 96 -1.01 9.22 5.28
CA VAL A 96 -0.99 7.75 5.10
C VAL A 96 -0.57 7.09 6.41
N CYS A 97 -0.94 5.82 6.62
CA CYS A 97 -0.62 5.13 7.87
C CYS A 97 0.88 4.84 7.96
N LYS A 98 1.52 4.48 6.84
CA LYS A 98 2.95 4.17 6.79
C LYS A 98 3.52 4.41 5.40
N VAL A 99 4.82 4.67 5.36
CA VAL A 99 5.62 4.82 4.15
C VAL A 99 6.77 3.81 4.20
N LEU A 100 6.83 2.93 3.20
CA LEU A 100 7.92 1.98 3.01
C LEU A 100 8.84 2.45 1.87
N PRO A 101 10.08 2.86 2.17
CA PRO A 101 10.99 3.34 1.14
C PRO A 101 11.53 2.19 0.28
N LYS A 102 11.62 2.38 -1.04
CA LYS A 102 12.28 1.45 -1.96
C LYS A 102 13.82 1.67 -1.92
N PRO A 103 14.66 0.63 -2.10
CA PRO A 103 14.29 -0.79 -2.15
C PRO A 103 13.92 -1.34 -0.76
N PHE A 104 13.08 -2.37 -0.73
CA PHE A 104 12.67 -3.09 0.47
C PHE A 104 12.67 -4.60 0.24
N SER A 105 12.79 -5.38 1.31
CA SER A 105 12.70 -6.84 1.30
C SER A 105 11.24 -7.32 1.43
N ARG A 106 11.04 -8.63 1.20
CA ARG A 106 9.75 -9.28 1.45
C ARG A 106 9.33 -9.14 2.92
N GLU A 107 10.27 -9.37 3.84
CA GLU A 107 10.05 -9.30 5.28
C GLU A 107 9.65 -7.89 5.70
N GLU A 108 10.33 -6.86 5.16
CA GLU A 108 10.02 -5.46 5.42
C GLU A 108 8.61 -5.10 4.92
N LEU A 109 8.22 -5.59 3.73
CA LEU A 109 6.87 -5.41 3.21
C LEU A 109 5.83 -6.09 4.12
N LEU A 110 6.03 -7.36 4.47
CA LEU A 110 5.06 -8.10 5.27
C LEU A 110 4.92 -7.53 6.68
N TYR A 111 6.02 -7.05 7.26
CA TYR A 111 6.00 -6.33 8.52
C TYR A 111 5.22 -5.02 8.41
N ALA A 112 5.50 -4.19 7.38
CA ALA A 112 4.79 -2.94 7.16
C ALA A 112 3.27 -3.15 6.92
N VAL A 113 2.90 -4.21 6.20
CA VAL A 113 1.50 -4.59 5.96
C VAL A 113 0.81 -5.05 7.24
N GLY A 114 1.43 -5.94 8.02
CA GLY A 114 0.88 -6.40 9.29
C GLY A 114 0.63 -5.24 10.25
N GLU A 115 1.65 -4.37 10.42
CA GLU A 115 1.55 -3.16 11.22
C GLU A 115 0.43 -2.23 10.76
N SER A 116 0.27 -2.03 9.45
CA SER A 116 -0.76 -1.13 8.89
C SER A 116 -2.18 -1.66 9.04
N ILE A 117 -2.35 -2.98 9.23
CA ILE A 117 -3.65 -3.62 9.46
C ILE A 117 -3.97 -3.66 10.95
N GLU A 118 -2.97 -3.92 11.81
CA GLU A 118 -3.14 -4.01 13.25
C GLU A 118 -3.21 -2.62 13.93
N HIS A 119 -2.52 -1.63 13.38
CA HIS A 119 -2.45 -0.25 13.88
C HIS A 119 -2.69 0.76 12.73
N PRO A 120 -3.94 0.86 12.22
CA PRO A 120 -4.28 1.69 11.07
C PRO A 120 -4.18 3.20 11.31
#